data_AF-A0A924WGS4-F1
#
_entry.id   AF-A0A924WGS4-F1
#
_cell.length_a   1.000
_cell.length_b   1.000
_cell.length_c   1.000
_cell.angle_alpha   90.00
_cell.angle_beta   90.00
_cell.angle_gamma   90.00
#
_symmetry.space_group_name_H-M   'P 1'
#
loop_
_entity.id
_entity.type
_entity.pdbx_description
1 polymer ?
#
loop_
_entity_poly.entity_id
_entity_poly.type
_entity_poly.pdbx_seq_one_letter_code
_entity_poly.pdbx_strand_id
1 'polypeptide(L)'
;MLCSALAFCQSPTWPPGGTTPSPYAISLDGGRFLPSTKRWNLVWSDQIVPNWVSAAQVEFAAQNYVGTQKIFANQVGQFRQFNSNFLCLSYHLAVGLNPADNADCPLPHGNPGENPIGVVTPAGYVGEYATHFQPWLAVQGIAEGSPSFEQMFQHYDLPDQAHRVWHHDPYWLMNLADANWRKYQSETTISWMKGNQNEGTFFDVAVETYAYFYHPRSNDPTGFNWWQAPHGPVGFVGQFPSPDAFAPWQNQHYLPYFQKLYTDFHAGANDYLVMPNVDQLVTTVYDPIWLDGDANGETVDGAMMEGFGDYTGFDMWLTLDRSVRHLTGRGKALIAQWYASGAAERLRRTGMYMLVKNENSYLNIQAGDVSWWPEYEIDLGEQSPIPTHLDALRVAGSGWESLWRRDYAQGMVLCNTADTPISYGLPAGDWFEIETSGGGPVGQNGVPPPSVVSLSDAPSPVIVAASGCQIFSKTNTTANHEAGKKVEKFRAYTKASANLIQVELVLNEAGRGFFELCDASGRILQQFVAGELAAASHFIDLETCHLPAGIYVLRFKSRHYEAACKMCVY
;
A
#
# COMPACT_ATOMS: atom_id res chain seq x y z
N MET A 1 10.56 0.39 45.58
CA MET A 1 10.05 1.33 44.56
C MET A 1 11.12 1.46 43.50
N LEU A 2 11.02 0.66 42.43
CA LEU A 2 11.90 0.71 41.26
C LEU A 2 11.02 1.18 40.10
N CYS A 3 11.21 2.43 39.68
CA CYS A 3 10.67 2.92 38.41
C CYS A 3 11.64 2.50 37.31
N SER A 4 11.29 1.45 36.59
CA SER A 4 11.95 1.07 35.34
C SER A 4 11.46 2.01 34.22
N ALA A 5 12.33 2.93 33.81
CA ALA A 5 12.12 3.69 32.58
C ALA A 5 12.41 2.78 31.38
N LEU A 6 11.38 2.46 30.61
CA LEU A 6 11.49 1.85 29.29
C LEU A 6 12.14 2.87 28.35
N ALA A 7 13.40 2.64 27.99
CA ALA A 7 14.09 3.39 26.95
C ALA A 7 13.68 2.81 25.59
N PHE A 8 12.76 3.49 24.90
CA PHE A 8 12.51 3.25 23.48
C PHE A 8 13.62 3.94 22.67
N CYS A 9 14.62 3.17 22.24
CA CYS A 9 15.59 3.63 21.26
C CYS A 9 14.94 3.53 19.87
N GLN A 10 14.28 4.59 19.42
CA GLN A 10 13.75 4.71 18.06
C GLN A 10 14.89 5.05 17.09
N SER A 11 15.11 4.20 16.08
CA SER A 11 16.00 4.47 14.95
C SER A 11 15.41 5.61 14.09
N PRO A 12 16.16 6.67 13.75
CA PRO A 12 15.65 7.76 12.93
C PRO A 12 15.98 7.48 11.46
N THR A 13 14.95 7.47 10.60
CA THR A 13 14.80 8.32 9.39
C THR A 13 14.15 7.60 8.23
N TRP A 14 13.03 8.20 7.81
CA TRP A 14 12.18 7.83 6.69
C TRP A 14 11.31 6.56 6.94
N PRO A 15 10.03 6.58 6.52
CA PRO A 15 9.34 7.80 6.14
C PRO A 15 9.18 8.77 7.33
N PRO A 16 9.29 10.10 7.11
CA PRO A 16 9.10 11.07 8.17
C PRO A 16 7.66 10.94 8.65
N GLY A 17 7.41 11.14 9.93
CA GLY A 17 6.05 11.03 10.48
C GLY A 17 5.59 9.59 10.72
N GLY A 18 6.36 8.57 10.32
CA GLY A 18 6.08 7.18 10.67
C GLY A 18 6.21 6.85 12.15
N THR A 19 6.57 7.83 12.98
CA THR A 19 6.58 7.73 14.44
C THR A 19 5.23 8.04 15.07
N THR A 20 4.32 8.68 14.33
CA THR A 20 3.00 9.04 14.85
C THR A 20 2.02 7.92 14.53
N PRO A 21 1.48 7.23 15.55
CA PRO A 21 0.42 6.28 15.33
C PRO A 21 -0.76 6.95 14.66
N SER A 22 -1.33 6.24 13.69
CA SER A 22 -2.65 6.56 13.21
C SER A 22 -3.67 6.51 14.36
N PRO A 23 -4.73 7.34 14.32
CA PRO A 23 -5.85 7.23 15.24
C PRO A 23 -6.60 5.88 15.19
N TYR A 24 -6.36 5.03 14.19
CA TYR A 24 -7.10 3.78 13.94
C TYR A 24 -6.25 2.49 13.95
N ALA A 25 -5.12 2.45 14.65
CA ALA A 25 -4.35 1.21 14.82
C ALA A 25 -3.71 1.13 16.21
N ILE A 26 -4.42 0.52 17.14
CA ILE A 26 -4.10 0.49 18.56
C ILE A 26 -3.49 -0.89 18.86
N SER A 27 -2.18 -0.93 19.15
CA SER A 27 -1.49 -2.09 19.72
C SER A 27 -1.36 -3.36 18.85
N LEU A 28 -0.60 -3.26 17.74
CA LEU A 28 -0.17 -4.44 16.98
C LEU A 28 0.90 -5.23 17.74
N ASP A 29 1.18 -6.45 17.30
CA ASP A 29 2.21 -7.32 17.89
C ASP A 29 3.56 -6.58 18.07
N GLY A 30 4.23 -6.83 19.19
CA GLY A 30 5.47 -6.15 19.55
C GLY A 30 5.32 -4.65 19.86
N GLY A 31 4.09 -4.14 20.04
CA GLY A 31 3.82 -2.71 20.29
C GLY A 31 3.96 -1.83 19.05
N ARG A 32 3.93 -2.43 17.85
CA ARG A 32 3.95 -1.71 16.56
C ARG A 32 2.60 -1.05 16.28
N PHE A 33 2.59 -0.14 15.30
CA PHE A 33 1.40 0.60 14.89
C PHE A 33 1.44 0.92 13.40
N LEU A 34 0.28 1.22 12.81
CA LEU A 34 0.19 1.78 11.47
C LEU A 34 0.61 3.26 11.49
N PRO A 35 1.67 3.65 10.75
CA PRO A 35 2.11 5.04 10.72
C PRO A 35 1.12 5.94 9.97
N SER A 36 0.88 7.14 10.51
CA SER A 36 -0.04 8.09 9.89
C SER A 36 0.46 8.58 8.52
N THR A 37 -0.41 8.52 7.52
CA THR A 37 -0.17 9.01 6.15
C THR A 37 -0.77 10.39 5.91
N LYS A 38 -1.18 11.11 6.98
CA LYS A 38 -1.89 12.40 6.88
C LYS A 38 -1.16 13.44 6.03
N ARG A 39 0.17 13.45 6.09
CA ARG A 39 1.03 14.33 5.27
C ARG A 39 1.75 13.59 4.15
N TRP A 40 2.25 12.39 4.44
CA TRP A 40 3.24 11.73 3.60
C TRP A 40 2.63 10.64 2.73
N ASN A 41 3.27 10.41 1.59
CA ASN A 41 3.01 9.31 0.68
C ASN A 41 3.87 8.11 1.10
N LEU A 42 3.31 7.26 1.96
CA LEU A 42 4.05 6.14 2.56
C LEU A 42 3.95 4.87 1.74
N VAL A 43 5.04 4.09 1.68
CA VAL A 43 5.14 2.91 0.83
C VAL A 43 4.85 1.63 1.61
N TRP A 44 3.93 0.80 1.09
CA TRP A 44 3.72 -0.58 1.56
C TRP A 44 3.82 -1.54 0.38
N SER A 45 4.88 -2.33 0.31
CA SER A 45 5.16 -3.11 -0.89
C SER A 45 4.48 -4.48 -0.91
N ASP A 46 3.91 -4.85 -2.06
CA ASP A 46 3.54 -6.23 -2.36
C ASP A 46 4.79 -7.02 -2.74
N GLN A 47 5.25 -7.90 -1.85
CA GLN A 47 6.41 -8.78 -1.99
C GLN A 47 7.77 -8.10 -2.19
N ILE A 48 8.54 -7.98 -1.10
CA ILE A 48 9.99 -7.78 -1.19
C ILE A 48 10.70 -9.01 -0.64
N VAL A 49 11.08 -9.95 -1.51
CA VAL A 49 11.73 -11.19 -1.08
C VAL A 49 13.22 -10.95 -0.82
N PRO A 50 13.72 -10.93 0.44
CA PRO A 50 15.11 -10.58 0.76
C PRO A 50 16.16 -11.47 0.10
N ASN A 51 15.83 -12.73 -0.16
CA ASN A 51 16.77 -13.65 -0.80
C ASN A 51 16.92 -13.41 -2.31
N TRP A 52 16.09 -12.53 -2.88
CA TRP A 52 16.16 -12.11 -4.28
C TRP A 52 16.74 -10.71 -4.43
N VAL A 53 16.98 -10.01 -3.31
CA VAL A 53 17.58 -8.68 -3.27
C VAL A 53 18.87 -8.66 -2.45
N SER A 54 19.67 -7.62 -2.65
CA SER A 54 20.91 -7.40 -1.88
C SER A 54 20.62 -6.93 -0.45
N ALA A 55 21.57 -7.13 0.47
CA ALA A 55 21.46 -6.60 1.84
C ALA A 55 21.28 -5.06 1.87
N ALA A 56 21.90 -4.34 0.93
CA ALA A 56 21.74 -2.89 0.83
C ALA A 56 20.34 -2.48 0.34
N GLN A 57 19.70 -3.28 -0.51
CA GLN A 57 18.29 -3.08 -0.87
C GLN A 57 17.34 -3.41 0.28
N VAL A 58 17.65 -4.44 1.11
CA VAL A 58 16.90 -4.73 2.34
C VAL A 58 16.99 -3.56 3.31
N GLU A 59 18.19 -3.03 3.54
CA GLU A 59 18.41 -1.83 4.37
C GLU A 59 17.64 -0.62 3.81
N PHE A 60 17.76 -0.37 2.50
CA PHE A 60 17.00 0.72 1.85
C PHE A 60 15.51 0.57 2.07
N ALA A 61 14.93 -0.61 1.79
CA ALA A 61 13.50 -0.84 1.98
C ALA A 61 13.09 -0.71 3.45
N ALA A 62 13.87 -1.25 4.40
CA ALA A 62 13.59 -1.14 5.83
C ALA A 62 13.61 0.31 6.33
N GLN A 63 14.47 1.15 5.75
CA GLN A 63 14.58 2.57 6.05
C GLN A 63 13.57 3.42 5.28
N ASN A 64 12.92 2.89 4.23
CA ASN A 64 12.09 3.73 3.38
C ASN A 64 10.62 3.33 3.26
N TYR A 65 10.30 2.08 3.54
CA TYR A 65 8.95 1.55 3.43
C TYR A 65 8.39 1.30 4.82
N VAL A 66 7.07 1.35 4.94
CA VAL A 66 6.34 1.04 6.17
C VAL A 66 6.34 -0.46 6.42
N GLY A 67 6.21 -1.24 5.35
CA GLY A 67 6.14 -2.68 5.44
C GLY A 67 6.05 -3.37 4.10
N THR A 68 5.86 -4.68 4.17
CA THR A 68 5.61 -5.54 3.02
C THR A 68 4.60 -6.64 3.36
N GLN A 69 4.39 -7.58 2.45
CA GLN A 69 3.49 -8.72 2.61
C GLN A 69 3.99 -9.90 1.76
N LYS A 70 3.45 -11.08 2.05
CA LYS A 70 3.75 -12.34 1.34
C LYS A 70 5.24 -12.76 1.38
N ILE A 71 5.90 -12.54 2.52
CA ILE A 71 7.29 -12.96 2.76
C ILE A 71 7.40 -13.85 4.01
N PHE A 72 8.46 -14.66 4.09
CA PHE A 72 8.68 -15.60 5.20
C PHE A 72 9.08 -14.90 6.51
N ALA A 73 8.83 -15.53 7.64
CA ALA A 73 9.18 -15.02 8.98
C ALA A 73 10.66 -14.59 9.10
N ASN A 74 11.56 -15.47 8.64
CA ASN A 74 13.00 -15.22 8.69
C ASN A 74 13.43 -14.07 7.77
N GLN A 75 12.62 -13.73 6.77
CA GLN A 75 12.84 -12.60 5.88
C GLN A 75 12.41 -11.29 6.54
N VAL A 76 11.27 -11.27 7.25
CA VAL A 76 10.83 -10.11 8.04
C VAL A 76 11.88 -9.70 9.06
N GLY A 77 12.50 -10.67 9.71
CA GLY A 77 13.59 -10.44 10.66
C GLY A 77 14.78 -9.68 10.09
N GLN A 78 15.04 -9.77 8.77
CA GLN A 78 16.14 -9.05 8.11
C GLN A 78 15.84 -7.54 8.00
N PHE A 79 14.60 -7.17 7.65
CA PHE A 79 14.20 -5.76 7.65
C PHE A 79 14.20 -5.19 9.09
N ARG A 80 13.72 -5.98 10.06
CA ARG A 80 13.62 -5.55 11.46
C ARG A 80 14.96 -5.36 12.18
N GLN A 81 16.07 -5.84 11.60
CA GLN A 81 17.41 -5.49 12.06
C GLN A 81 17.74 -4.01 11.84
N PHE A 82 17.18 -3.40 10.78
CA PHE A 82 17.37 -1.98 10.45
C PHE A 82 16.22 -1.11 10.99
N ASN A 83 14.99 -1.63 10.98
CA ASN A 83 13.80 -0.95 11.46
C ASN A 83 12.88 -1.91 12.24
N SER A 84 12.96 -1.89 13.57
CA SER A 84 12.15 -2.76 14.45
C SER A 84 10.63 -2.58 14.30
N ASN A 85 10.18 -1.49 13.65
CA ASN A 85 8.79 -1.19 13.38
C ASN A 85 8.34 -1.58 11.96
N PHE A 86 9.21 -2.18 11.15
CA PHE A 86 8.86 -2.64 9.81
C PHE A 86 7.73 -3.67 9.88
N LEU A 87 6.63 -3.38 9.18
CA LEU A 87 5.40 -4.18 9.23
C LEU A 87 5.42 -5.29 8.19
N CYS A 88 4.78 -6.42 8.52
CA CYS A 88 4.55 -7.50 7.59
C CYS A 88 3.16 -8.12 7.78
N LEU A 89 2.45 -8.30 6.67
CA LEU A 89 1.27 -9.17 6.62
C LEU A 89 1.68 -10.59 6.20
N SER A 90 1.21 -11.59 6.95
CA SER A 90 1.23 -12.98 6.51
C SER A 90 0.37 -13.12 5.25
N TYR A 91 0.66 -14.09 4.39
CA TYR A 91 -0.17 -14.36 3.21
C TYR A 91 -1.08 -15.56 3.43
N HIS A 92 -2.32 -15.45 2.99
CA HIS A 92 -3.21 -16.58 2.78
C HIS A 92 -4.16 -16.27 1.63
N LEU A 93 -4.69 -17.29 0.98
CA LEU A 93 -5.79 -17.09 0.05
C LEU A 93 -7.06 -16.60 0.77
N ALA A 94 -7.85 -15.69 0.20
CA ALA A 94 -9.02 -15.15 0.88
C ALA A 94 -10.12 -16.19 1.09
N VAL A 95 -10.34 -17.05 0.10
CA VAL A 95 -11.47 -18.00 0.05
C VAL A 95 -11.04 -19.41 -0.36
N GLY A 96 -9.73 -19.62 -0.47
CA GLY A 96 -9.14 -20.79 -1.09
C GLY A 96 -8.32 -21.65 -0.13
N LEU A 97 -8.29 -22.94 -0.39
CA LEU A 97 -7.37 -23.91 0.21
C LEU A 97 -6.43 -24.42 -0.89
N ASN A 98 -5.12 -24.29 -0.71
CA ASN A 98 -4.17 -24.85 -1.65
C ASN A 98 -4.20 -26.39 -1.61
N PRO A 99 -4.16 -27.07 -2.78
CA PRO A 99 -4.17 -28.54 -2.85
C PRO A 99 -2.86 -29.14 -2.30
N ALA A 100 -2.80 -30.47 -2.24
CA ALA A 100 -1.56 -31.14 -1.91
C ALA A 100 -0.54 -30.99 -3.04
N ASP A 101 -0.97 -31.23 -4.29
CA ASP A 101 -0.10 -31.24 -5.46
C ASP A 101 -0.69 -30.44 -6.63
N ASN A 102 0.16 -29.89 -7.51
CA ASN A 102 -0.28 -29.29 -8.79
C ASN A 102 -1.08 -30.28 -9.65
N ALA A 103 -0.88 -31.60 -9.49
CA ALA A 103 -1.64 -32.63 -10.19
C ALA A 103 -3.09 -32.79 -9.69
N ASP A 104 -3.43 -32.23 -8.52
CA ASP A 104 -4.82 -32.23 -8.00
C ASP A 104 -5.70 -31.20 -8.70
N CYS A 105 -5.10 -30.28 -9.47
CA CYS A 105 -5.85 -29.37 -10.32
C CYS A 105 -6.74 -30.19 -11.29
N PRO A 106 -7.89 -29.68 -11.75
CA PRO A 106 -8.63 -30.21 -12.90
C PRO A 106 -8.05 -29.69 -14.23
N LEU A 107 -8.16 -30.50 -15.30
CA LEU A 107 -7.57 -30.18 -16.60
C LEU A 107 -8.34 -29.05 -17.32
N PRO A 108 -7.64 -28.26 -18.17
CA PRO A 108 -6.20 -28.27 -18.42
C PRO A 108 -5.42 -27.53 -17.32
N HIS A 109 -4.37 -28.16 -16.76
CA HIS A 109 -3.50 -27.47 -15.81
C HIS A 109 -2.51 -26.57 -16.57
N GLY A 110 -2.41 -25.30 -16.20
CA GLY A 110 -1.40 -24.38 -16.74
C GLY A 110 0.03 -24.71 -16.29
N ASN A 111 0.20 -25.54 -15.26
CA ASN A 111 1.49 -25.86 -14.66
C ASN A 111 1.59 -27.36 -14.28
N PRO A 112 2.08 -28.24 -15.17
CA PRO A 112 2.22 -29.67 -14.86
C PRO A 112 3.39 -29.91 -13.88
N GLY A 113 3.14 -30.60 -12.77
CA GLY A 113 4.19 -31.02 -11.82
C GLY A 113 3.68 -31.66 -10.54
N GLU A 114 4.59 -32.26 -9.75
CA GLU A 114 4.34 -32.81 -8.41
C GLU A 114 4.76 -31.83 -7.29
N ASN A 115 5.11 -30.59 -7.65
CA ASN A 115 5.44 -29.59 -6.64
C ASN A 115 4.16 -29.19 -5.90
N PRO A 116 4.19 -29.04 -4.57
CA PRO A 116 3.06 -28.52 -3.82
C PRO A 116 2.81 -27.06 -4.21
N ILE A 117 1.54 -26.66 -4.24
CA ILE A 117 1.16 -25.25 -4.23
C ILE A 117 1.19 -24.83 -2.77
N GLY A 118 2.18 -24.00 -2.43
CA GLY A 118 2.52 -23.70 -1.06
C GLY A 118 1.97 -22.37 -0.56
N VAL A 119 1.90 -22.27 0.76
CA VAL A 119 1.63 -21.06 1.54
C VAL A 119 2.91 -20.55 2.19
N VAL A 120 2.93 -19.24 2.46
CA VAL A 120 4.02 -18.57 3.19
C VAL A 120 3.72 -18.66 4.69
N THR A 121 4.50 -19.47 5.42
CA THR A 121 4.26 -19.77 6.84
C THR A 121 5.53 -19.55 7.67
N PRO A 122 5.47 -19.65 9.01
CA PRO A 122 6.68 -19.62 9.84
C PRO A 122 7.74 -20.67 9.46
N ALA A 123 7.31 -21.81 8.91
CA ALA A 123 8.21 -22.87 8.48
C ALA A 123 8.84 -22.61 7.09
N GLY A 124 8.45 -21.53 6.40
CA GLY A 124 8.83 -21.22 5.02
C GLY A 124 7.69 -21.48 4.04
N TYR A 125 8.03 -21.75 2.78
CA TYR A 125 7.08 -22.14 1.74
C TYR A 125 6.77 -23.63 1.87
N VAL A 126 5.52 -23.97 2.20
CA VAL A 126 5.10 -25.35 2.49
C VAL A 126 3.74 -25.64 1.86
N GLY A 127 3.50 -26.89 1.46
CA GLY A 127 2.18 -27.32 0.99
C GLY A 127 1.15 -27.19 2.10
N GLU A 128 0.12 -26.37 1.89
CA GLU A 128 -0.86 -26.03 2.92
C GLU A 128 -1.62 -27.27 3.41
N TYR A 129 -2.08 -28.08 2.44
CA TYR A 129 -2.93 -29.23 2.70
C TYR A 129 -2.28 -30.21 3.70
N ALA A 130 -1.11 -30.73 3.35
CA ALA A 130 -0.41 -31.72 4.17
C ALA A 130 0.20 -31.15 5.46
N THR A 131 0.65 -29.89 5.43
CA THR A 131 1.40 -29.29 6.54
C THR A 131 0.50 -28.68 7.61
N HIS A 132 -0.67 -28.16 7.22
CA HIS A 132 -1.55 -27.40 8.11
C HIS A 132 -2.97 -27.94 8.15
N PHE A 133 -3.58 -28.20 6.99
CA PHE A 133 -4.98 -28.60 6.95
C PHE A 133 -5.23 -30.01 7.51
N GLN A 134 -4.51 -31.03 7.04
CA GLN A 134 -4.67 -32.41 7.55
C GLN A 134 -4.36 -32.52 9.05
N PRO A 135 -3.26 -31.93 9.58
CA PRO A 135 -3.03 -31.93 11.03
C PRO A 135 -4.14 -31.22 11.81
N TRP A 136 -4.67 -30.11 11.28
CA TRP A 136 -5.78 -29.40 11.92
C TRP A 136 -7.05 -30.27 11.95
N LEU A 137 -7.41 -30.92 10.84
CA LEU A 137 -8.55 -31.84 10.76
C LEU A 137 -8.44 -32.96 11.80
N ALA A 138 -7.25 -33.56 11.93
CA ALA A 138 -6.98 -34.61 12.92
C ALA A 138 -7.20 -34.11 14.35
N VAL A 139 -6.78 -32.87 14.67
CA VAL A 139 -7.01 -32.24 15.98
C VAL A 139 -8.50 -31.97 16.22
N GLN A 140 -9.25 -31.57 15.19
CA GLN A 140 -10.70 -31.33 15.32
C GLN A 140 -11.53 -32.62 15.27
N GLY A 141 -10.91 -33.77 14.99
CA GLY A 141 -11.63 -35.05 14.82
C GLY A 141 -12.49 -35.11 13.56
N ILE A 142 -12.14 -34.35 12.52
CA ILE A 142 -12.85 -34.36 11.23
C ILE A 142 -12.11 -35.32 10.30
N ALA A 143 -12.77 -36.42 9.93
CA ALA A 143 -12.18 -37.39 9.02
C ALA A 143 -12.27 -36.90 7.56
N GLU A 144 -11.18 -37.06 6.80
CA GLU A 144 -11.19 -36.83 5.35
C GLU A 144 -12.24 -37.70 4.65
N GLY A 145 -12.91 -37.12 3.64
CA GLY A 145 -14.04 -37.73 2.93
C GLY A 145 -15.34 -37.85 3.75
N SER A 146 -15.37 -37.41 5.02
CA SER A 146 -16.61 -37.38 5.80
C SER A 146 -17.55 -36.27 5.30
N PRO A 147 -18.87 -36.34 5.61
CA PRO A 147 -19.79 -35.26 5.27
C PRO A 147 -19.39 -33.90 5.84
N SER A 148 -18.82 -33.86 7.06
CA SER A 148 -18.34 -32.61 7.67
C SER A 148 -17.11 -32.05 6.97
N PHE A 149 -16.24 -32.91 6.45
CA PHE A 149 -15.09 -32.50 5.64
C PHE A 149 -15.54 -31.96 4.28
N GLU A 150 -16.47 -32.65 3.59
CA GLU A 150 -17.00 -32.15 2.33
C GLU A 150 -17.70 -30.80 2.50
N GLN A 151 -18.49 -30.60 3.57
CA GLN A 151 -19.20 -29.33 3.83
C GLN A 151 -18.28 -28.09 3.89
N MET A 152 -16.99 -28.26 4.14
CA MET A 152 -16.01 -27.18 4.14
C MET A 152 -15.69 -26.66 2.74
N PHE A 153 -15.94 -27.44 1.69
CA PHE A 153 -15.68 -27.07 0.30
C PHE A 153 -16.91 -26.41 -0.32
N GLN A 154 -16.68 -25.47 -1.23
CA GLN A 154 -17.71 -25.02 -2.13
C GLN A 154 -17.91 -26.10 -3.20
N HIS A 155 -19.16 -26.49 -3.44
CA HIS A 155 -19.52 -27.42 -4.50
C HIS A 155 -20.49 -26.82 -5.51
N TYR A 156 -20.61 -27.43 -6.68
CA TYR A 156 -21.68 -27.21 -7.67
C TYR A 156 -22.50 -28.49 -7.84
N ASP A 157 -23.81 -28.41 -8.09
CA ASP A 157 -24.72 -29.55 -8.33
C ASP A 157 -24.87 -30.57 -7.16
N LEU A 158 -23.81 -31.24 -6.70
CA LEU A 158 -23.80 -32.26 -5.62
C LEU A 158 -22.69 -32.00 -4.58
N PRO A 159 -22.90 -32.31 -3.28
CA PRO A 159 -21.91 -32.10 -2.23
C PRO A 159 -20.92 -33.28 -2.14
N ASP A 160 -20.09 -33.48 -3.16
CA ASP A 160 -19.08 -34.54 -3.21
C ASP A 160 -17.75 -34.07 -3.84
N GLN A 161 -16.70 -34.89 -3.69
CA GLN A 161 -15.36 -34.56 -4.17
C GLN A 161 -15.29 -34.23 -5.66
N ALA A 162 -16.08 -34.90 -6.51
CA ALA A 162 -16.07 -34.69 -7.96
C ALA A 162 -16.70 -33.34 -8.36
N HIS A 163 -17.40 -32.71 -7.42
CA HIS A 163 -18.18 -31.50 -7.60
C HIS A 163 -17.63 -30.30 -6.81
N ARG A 164 -16.42 -30.41 -6.24
CA ARG A 164 -15.77 -29.26 -5.59
C ARG A 164 -15.43 -28.20 -6.63
N VAL A 165 -15.66 -26.94 -6.28
CA VAL A 165 -15.37 -25.82 -7.16
C VAL A 165 -13.88 -25.50 -7.10
N TRP A 166 -13.30 -25.34 -8.28
CA TRP A 166 -11.89 -25.06 -8.46
C TRP A 166 -11.68 -23.64 -8.99
N HIS A 167 -10.60 -23.01 -8.54
CA HIS A 167 -10.14 -21.74 -9.05
C HIS A 167 -8.93 -21.92 -9.98
N HIS A 168 -8.83 -21.13 -11.04
CA HIS A 168 -7.77 -21.29 -12.05
C HIS A 168 -6.34 -21.12 -11.48
N ASP A 169 -6.17 -20.19 -10.54
CA ASP A 169 -5.03 -20.12 -9.64
C ASP A 169 -5.24 -21.25 -8.63
N PRO A 170 -4.31 -22.20 -8.51
CA PRO A 170 -4.69 -23.57 -8.27
C PRO A 170 -5.06 -23.84 -6.81
N TYR A 171 -6.32 -23.59 -6.46
CA TYR A 171 -6.88 -23.83 -5.14
C TYR A 171 -8.35 -24.27 -5.19
N TRP A 172 -8.77 -24.98 -4.14
CA TRP A 172 -10.17 -25.31 -3.91
C TRP A 172 -10.89 -24.10 -3.32
N LEU A 173 -12.06 -23.75 -3.88
CA LEU A 173 -12.94 -22.78 -3.23
C LEU A 173 -13.59 -23.43 -2.00
N MET A 174 -13.56 -22.68 -0.90
CA MET A 174 -14.08 -23.14 0.37
C MET A 174 -15.45 -22.53 0.65
N ASN A 175 -16.30 -23.27 1.35
CA ASN A 175 -17.62 -22.83 1.75
C ASN A 175 -17.49 -21.81 2.88
N LEU A 176 -17.62 -20.53 2.53
CA LEU A 176 -17.50 -19.43 3.49
C LEU A 176 -18.59 -19.42 4.56
N ALA A 177 -19.68 -20.20 4.40
CA ALA A 177 -20.70 -20.37 5.43
C ALA A 177 -20.33 -21.45 6.47
N ASP A 178 -19.38 -22.34 6.15
CA ASP A 178 -19.01 -23.43 7.03
C ASP A 178 -18.19 -22.96 8.25
N ALA A 179 -18.60 -23.43 9.43
CA ALA A 179 -18.00 -23.01 10.70
C ALA A 179 -16.60 -23.62 10.91
N ASN A 180 -16.35 -24.82 10.39
CA ASN A 180 -15.04 -25.47 10.50
C ASN A 180 -14.04 -24.77 9.58
N TRP A 181 -14.44 -24.39 8.37
CA TRP A 181 -13.58 -23.61 7.47
C TRP A 181 -13.18 -22.26 8.10
N ARG A 182 -14.16 -21.49 8.59
CA ARG A 182 -13.89 -20.22 9.29
C ARG A 182 -12.93 -20.39 10.45
N LYS A 183 -13.10 -21.47 11.23
CA LYS A 183 -12.26 -21.78 12.38
C LYS A 183 -10.84 -22.18 11.96
N TYR A 184 -10.68 -23.02 10.94
CA TYR A 184 -9.38 -23.36 10.38
C TYR A 184 -8.65 -22.10 9.93
N GLN A 185 -9.33 -21.26 9.15
CA GLN A 185 -8.76 -20.04 8.60
C GLN A 185 -8.23 -19.13 9.71
N SER A 186 -9.04 -18.85 10.74
CA SER A 186 -8.64 -17.96 11.82
C SER A 186 -7.57 -18.57 12.72
N GLU A 187 -7.73 -19.81 13.18
CA GLU A 187 -6.76 -20.46 14.08
C GLU A 187 -5.38 -20.60 13.41
N THR A 188 -5.36 -20.98 12.14
CA THR A 188 -4.12 -21.21 11.38
C THR A 188 -3.40 -19.90 11.11
N THR A 189 -4.09 -18.88 10.59
CA THR A 189 -3.46 -17.57 10.31
C THR A 189 -3.02 -16.85 11.58
N ILE A 190 -3.80 -16.91 12.68
CA ILE A 190 -3.37 -16.38 13.98
C ILE A 190 -2.12 -17.11 14.50
N SER A 191 -2.05 -18.44 14.34
CA SER A 191 -0.87 -19.21 14.71
C SER A 191 0.37 -18.77 13.90
N TRP A 192 0.22 -18.57 12.59
CA TRP A 192 1.31 -18.08 11.74
C TRP A 192 1.76 -16.67 12.10
N MET A 193 0.82 -15.75 12.33
CA MET A 193 1.13 -14.38 12.74
C MET A 193 1.89 -14.34 14.07
N LYS A 194 1.48 -15.14 15.06
CA LYS A 194 2.19 -15.30 16.33
C LYS A 194 3.60 -15.86 16.15
N GLY A 195 3.75 -16.89 15.31
CA GLY A 195 5.05 -17.49 15.01
C GLY A 195 6.00 -16.55 14.29
N ASN A 196 5.46 -15.64 13.46
CA ASN A 196 6.24 -14.73 12.63
C ASN A 196 6.41 -13.34 13.24
N GLN A 197 5.67 -13.04 14.30
CA GLN A 197 5.47 -11.67 14.78
C GLN A 197 4.94 -10.76 13.64
N ASN A 198 4.01 -11.25 12.83
CA ASN A 198 3.39 -10.47 11.76
C ASN A 198 2.18 -9.70 12.31
N GLU A 199 1.87 -8.55 11.71
CA GLU A 199 0.85 -7.63 12.22
C GLU A 199 -0.55 -7.92 11.70
N GLY A 200 -0.68 -8.87 10.78
CA GLY A 200 -1.95 -9.18 10.14
C GLY A 200 -1.81 -10.23 9.06
N THR A 201 -2.93 -10.49 8.38
CA THR A 201 -2.99 -11.37 7.23
C THR A 201 -3.51 -10.60 6.02
N PHE A 202 -2.76 -10.73 4.93
CA PHE A 202 -3.15 -10.34 3.59
C PHE A 202 -3.90 -11.51 2.94
N PHE A 203 -5.17 -11.27 2.60
CA PHE A 203 -6.08 -12.29 2.07
C PHE A 203 -6.25 -12.12 0.56
N ASP A 204 -5.64 -13.01 -0.24
CA ASP A 204 -5.55 -12.87 -1.71
C ASP A 204 -6.40 -13.91 -2.47
N VAL A 205 -7.14 -13.60 -3.52
CA VAL A 205 -7.83 -12.34 -3.75
C VAL A 205 -9.27 -12.46 -3.22
N ALA A 206 -9.79 -11.41 -2.59
CA ALA A 206 -11.13 -11.34 -2.01
C ALA A 206 -12.11 -10.60 -2.93
N VAL A 207 -12.08 -10.90 -4.24
CA VAL A 207 -12.94 -10.26 -5.24
C VAL A 207 -13.84 -11.24 -5.96
N GLU A 208 -14.77 -10.69 -6.73
CA GLU A 208 -15.43 -11.39 -7.81
C GLU A 208 -14.36 -12.11 -8.64
N THR A 209 -14.46 -13.44 -8.75
CA THR A 209 -13.51 -14.24 -9.52
C THR A 209 -13.32 -13.58 -10.88
N TYR A 210 -12.19 -12.93 -11.17
CA TYR A 210 -11.96 -12.21 -12.43
C TYR A 210 -12.27 -13.10 -13.66
N ALA A 211 -12.51 -12.49 -14.81
CA ALA A 211 -13.25 -12.96 -16.00
C ALA A 211 -13.02 -14.39 -16.60
N TYR A 212 -12.37 -15.33 -15.92
CA TYR A 212 -12.18 -16.72 -16.37
C TYR A 212 -12.23 -17.78 -15.25
N PHE A 213 -12.60 -17.45 -14.00
CA PHE A 213 -12.04 -18.14 -12.83
C PHE A 213 -12.97 -18.95 -11.92
N TYR A 214 -14.27 -19.03 -12.20
CA TYR A 214 -15.15 -20.01 -11.56
C TYR A 214 -15.22 -21.24 -12.46
N HIS A 215 -14.39 -22.26 -12.25
CA HIS A 215 -14.50 -23.52 -13.01
C HIS A 215 -15.25 -24.54 -12.16
N PRO A 216 -16.58 -24.68 -12.31
CA PRO A 216 -17.27 -25.75 -11.63
C PRO A 216 -16.81 -27.09 -12.22
N ARG A 217 -16.76 -27.27 -13.55
CA ARG A 217 -16.61 -28.60 -14.13
C ARG A 217 -15.21 -28.87 -14.69
N SER A 218 -14.57 -29.92 -14.16
CA SER A 218 -13.27 -30.45 -14.63
C SER A 218 -13.25 -30.92 -16.09
N ASN A 219 -14.41 -31.05 -16.73
CA ASN A 219 -14.57 -31.57 -18.09
C ASN A 219 -15.46 -30.66 -18.98
N ASP A 220 -15.60 -29.36 -18.69
CA ASP A 220 -16.33 -28.47 -19.60
C ASP A 220 -15.53 -28.23 -20.89
N PRO A 221 -15.99 -28.73 -22.06
CA PRO A 221 -15.24 -28.64 -23.32
C PRO A 221 -15.18 -27.23 -23.90
N THR A 222 -15.92 -26.27 -23.34
CA THR A 222 -16.02 -24.91 -23.88
C THR A 222 -15.15 -23.88 -23.16
N GLY A 223 -14.48 -24.25 -22.06
CA GLY A 223 -13.77 -23.31 -21.21
C GLY A 223 -14.79 -22.39 -20.55
N PHE A 224 -15.32 -22.81 -19.41
CA PHE A 224 -16.42 -22.11 -18.75
C PHE A 224 -16.03 -20.65 -18.44
N ASN A 225 -16.67 -19.73 -19.15
CA ASN A 225 -16.62 -18.31 -18.84
C ASN A 225 -17.73 -18.04 -17.81
N TRP A 226 -17.38 -17.99 -16.53
CA TRP A 226 -18.33 -17.76 -15.44
C TRP A 226 -19.15 -16.48 -15.63
N TRP A 227 -18.62 -15.50 -16.36
CA TRP A 227 -19.33 -14.28 -16.73
C TRP A 227 -20.52 -14.53 -17.66
N GLN A 228 -20.49 -15.60 -18.44
CA GLN A 228 -21.52 -15.94 -19.43
C GLN A 228 -22.63 -16.84 -18.86
N ALA A 229 -22.33 -17.64 -17.83
CA ALA A 229 -23.27 -18.62 -17.28
C ALA A 229 -23.02 -18.96 -15.80
N PRO A 230 -22.99 -18.00 -14.86
CA PRO A 230 -22.56 -18.22 -13.48
C PRO A 230 -23.38 -19.33 -12.80
N HIS A 231 -22.73 -20.44 -12.47
CA HIS A 231 -23.39 -21.57 -11.81
C HIS A 231 -23.51 -21.31 -10.31
N GLY A 232 -24.71 -21.55 -9.78
CA GLY A 232 -24.92 -21.46 -8.34
C GLY A 232 -24.21 -22.57 -7.57
N PRO A 233 -23.91 -22.34 -6.28
CA PRO A 233 -23.41 -23.38 -5.39
C PRO A 233 -24.42 -24.52 -5.22
N VAL A 234 -24.00 -25.66 -4.65
CA VAL A 234 -24.94 -26.73 -4.23
C VAL A 234 -26.08 -26.16 -3.40
N GLY A 235 -27.31 -26.54 -3.76
CA GLY A 235 -28.54 -26.03 -3.13
C GLY A 235 -29.12 -24.80 -3.83
N PHE A 236 -28.39 -24.17 -4.76
CA PHE A 236 -28.94 -23.17 -5.67
C PHE A 236 -29.60 -23.87 -6.87
N VAL A 237 -30.85 -23.52 -7.18
CA VAL A 237 -31.58 -24.14 -8.30
C VAL A 237 -31.18 -23.45 -9.61
N GLY A 238 -30.23 -24.03 -10.33
CA GLY A 238 -29.82 -23.59 -11.68
C GLY A 238 -28.61 -22.66 -11.71
N GLN A 239 -28.53 -21.83 -12.74
CA GLN A 239 -27.54 -20.77 -12.89
C GLN A 239 -28.07 -19.48 -12.25
N PHE A 240 -27.17 -18.60 -11.78
CA PHE A 240 -27.58 -17.23 -11.48
C PHE A 240 -28.17 -16.60 -12.74
N PRO A 241 -29.28 -15.86 -12.63
CA PRO A 241 -29.98 -15.31 -13.79
C PRO A 241 -29.19 -14.18 -14.50
N SER A 242 -28.20 -13.59 -13.82
CA SER A 242 -27.27 -12.59 -14.35
C SER A 242 -26.02 -12.50 -13.45
N PRO A 243 -24.93 -11.88 -13.93
CA PRO A 243 -23.78 -11.51 -13.08
C PRO A 243 -24.21 -10.64 -11.88
N ASP A 244 -25.13 -9.69 -12.08
CA ASP A 244 -25.63 -8.83 -10.98
C ASP A 244 -26.32 -9.62 -9.86
N ALA A 245 -26.86 -10.81 -10.15
CA ALA A 245 -27.47 -11.68 -9.15
C ALA A 245 -26.44 -12.44 -8.30
N PHE A 246 -25.18 -12.54 -8.75
CA PHE A 246 -24.07 -13.13 -8.01
C PHE A 246 -23.59 -12.19 -6.89
N ALA A 247 -23.57 -10.88 -7.15
CA ALA A 247 -23.08 -9.89 -6.19
C ALA A 247 -23.78 -9.93 -4.82
N PRO A 248 -25.12 -10.00 -4.70
CA PRO A 248 -25.80 -10.19 -3.42
C PRO A 248 -25.41 -11.49 -2.72
N TRP A 249 -25.28 -12.59 -3.47
CA TRP A 249 -24.88 -13.88 -2.92
C TRP A 249 -23.47 -13.81 -2.35
N GLN A 250 -22.51 -13.23 -3.09
CA GLN A 250 -21.13 -13.10 -2.63
C GLN A 250 -21.06 -12.23 -1.37
N ASN A 251 -21.72 -11.06 -1.36
CA ASN A 251 -21.81 -10.21 -0.18
C ASN A 251 -22.39 -10.93 1.04
N GLN A 252 -23.45 -11.74 0.86
CA GLN A 252 -24.08 -12.51 1.94
C GLN A 252 -23.14 -13.54 2.57
N HIS A 253 -22.17 -14.07 1.82
CA HIS A 253 -21.22 -15.08 2.32
C HIS A 253 -19.94 -14.45 2.87
N TYR A 254 -19.44 -13.40 2.23
CA TYR A 254 -18.23 -12.68 2.64
C TYR A 254 -18.43 -11.93 3.95
N LEU A 255 -19.59 -11.28 4.15
CA LEU A 255 -19.88 -10.52 5.37
C LEU A 255 -19.68 -11.35 6.66
N PRO A 256 -20.42 -12.45 6.89
CA PRO A 256 -20.26 -13.23 8.12
C PRO A 256 -18.92 -13.99 8.19
N TYR A 257 -18.27 -14.24 7.06
CA TYR A 257 -16.93 -14.84 7.01
C TYR A 257 -15.88 -13.86 7.54
N PHE A 258 -15.80 -12.66 6.97
CA PHE A 258 -14.84 -11.64 7.42
C PHE A 258 -15.18 -11.10 8.81
N GLN A 259 -16.45 -11.01 9.21
CA GLN A 259 -16.82 -10.70 10.60
C GLN A 259 -16.24 -11.71 11.60
N LYS A 260 -16.23 -13.00 11.25
CA LYS A 260 -15.64 -14.03 12.09
C LYS A 260 -14.13 -13.87 12.20
N LEU A 261 -13.44 -13.62 11.08
CA LEU A 261 -11.99 -13.39 11.07
C LEU A 261 -11.62 -12.15 11.88
N TYR A 262 -12.32 -11.04 11.65
CA TYR A 262 -12.15 -9.79 12.40
C TYR A 262 -12.31 -10.04 13.90
N THR A 263 -13.43 -10.65 14.31
CA THR A 263 -13.68 -10.95 15.73
C THR A 263 -12.56 -11.78 16.35
N ASP A 264 -12.06 -12.81 15.66
CA ASP A 264 -11.01 -13.68 16.19
C ASP A 264 -9.65 -12.97 16.25
N PHE A 265 -9.33 -12.13 15.25
CA PHE A 265 -8.08 -11.38 15.16
C PHE A 265 -7.98 -10.32 16.27
N HIS A 266 -9.12 -9.86 16.78
CA HIS A 266 -9.23 -8.87 17.86
C HIS A 266 -9.67 -9.46 19.22
N ALA A 267 -9.75 -10.79 19.35
CA ALA A 267 -10.11 -11.44 20.62
C ALA A 267 -8.93 -11.65 21.58
N GLY A 268 -7.70 -11.46 21.09
CA GLY A 268 -6.46 -11.78 21.81
C GLY A 268 -5.94 -10.65 22.70
N ALA A 269 -4.71 -10.85 23.21
CA ALA A 269 -3.96 -9.79 23.89
C ALA A 269 -3.30 -8.79 22.91
N ASN A 270 -3.09 -9.22 21.66
CA ASN A 270 -2.62 -8.40 20.55
C ASN A 270 -3.70 -8.43 19.47
N ASP A 271 -3.87 -7.29 18.81
CA ASP A 271 -4.69 -7.17 17.60
C ASP A 271 -3.88 -7.57 16.36
N TYR A 272 -4.59 -8.08 15.35
CA TYR A 272 -4.03 -8.40 14.04
C TYR A 272 -4.89 -7.80 12.94
N LEU A 273 -4.25 -7.30 11.87
CA LEU A 273 -4.93 -6.68 10.74
C LEU A 273 -5.56 -7.74 9.83
N VAL A 274 -6.82 -7.51 9.45
CA VAL A 274 -7.52 -8.23 8.38
C VAL A 274 -7.49 -7.36 7.11
N MET A 275 -6.66 -7.75 6.13
CA MET A 275 -6.37 -6.96 4.92
C MET A 275 -6.61 -7.78 3.64
N PRO A 276 -7.85 -7.88 3.13
CA PRO A 276 -8.11 -8.45 1.81
C PRO A 276 -7.49 -7.66 0.65
N ASN A 277 -7.10 -8.38 -0.42
CA ASN A 277 -6.98 -7.82 -1.76
C ASN A 277 -8.36 -7.72 -2.39
N VAL A 278 -8.82 -6.50 -2.66
CA VAL A 278 -10.14 -6.23 -3.26
C VAL A 278 -10.03 -5.75 -4.71
N ASP A 279 -8.87 -5.97 -5.33
CA ASP A 279 -8.57 -5.59 -6.71
C ASP A 279 -8.94 -4.11 -6.94
N GLN A 280 -9.35 -3.76 -8.15
CA GLN A 280 -9.53 -2.36 -8.55
C GLN A 280 -10.85 -1.73 -8.10
N LEU A 281 -11.76 -2.50 -7.49
CA LEU A 281 -13.13 -2.08 -7.16
C LEU A 281 -13.89 -1.47 -8.35
N VAL A 282 -13.69 -2.04 -9.54
CA VAL A 282 -14.34 -1.61 -10.79
C VAL A 282 -15.60 -2.41 -11.10
N THR A 283 -16.21 -2.17 -12.26
CA THR A 283 -17.43 -2.82 -12.77
C THR A 283 -18.75 -2.38 -12.11
N THR A 284 -19.81 -2.35 -12.93
CA THR A 284 -21.19 -2.11 -12.48
C THR A 284 -21.81 -3.31 -11.77
N VAL A 285 -21.19 -4.48 -11.84
CA VAL A 285 -21.81 -5.75 -11.47
C VAL A 285 -21.63 -6.06 -9.99
N TYR A 286 -20.43 -5.82 -9.47
CA TYR A 286 -20.11 -6.14 -8.08
C TYR A 286 -19.73 -4.92 -7.26
N ASP A 287 -20.46 -4.73 -6.16
CA ASP A 287 -20.13 -3.76 -5.11
C ASP A 287 -19.88 -4.50 -3.79
N PRO A 288 -18.64 -4.48 -3.24
CA PRO A 288 -18.29 -5.25 -2.05
C PRO A 288 -18.75 -4.57 -0.75
N ILE A 289 -20.05 -4.42 -0.59
CA ILE A 289 -20.67 -3.82 0.61
C ILE A 289 -20.35 -4.59 1.90
N TRP A 290 -19.88 -5.83 1.82
CA TRP A 290 -19.37 -6.56 2.99
C TRP A 290 -18.17 -5.86 3.65
N LEU A 291 -17.41 -5.01 2.93
CA LEU A 291 -16.33 -4.20 3.51
C LEU A 291 -16.85 -3.20 4.56
N ASP A 292 -18.13 -2.83 4.50
CA ASP A 292 -18.73 -1.86 5.42
C ASP A 292 -18.98 -2.44 6.82
N GLY A 293 -19.04 -3.76 6.96
CA GLY A 293 -19.62 -4.40 8.15
C GLY A 293 -21.11 -4.08 8.31
N ASP A 294 -21.67 -4.43 9.46
CA ASP A 294 -23.06 -4.12 9.79
C ASP A 294 -23.26 -3.99 11.32
N ALA A 295 -24.51 -4.04 11.78
CA ALA A 295 -24.84 -3.98 13.21
C ALA A 295 -24.25 -5.15 14.04
N ASN A 296 -23.81 -6.23 13.41
CA ASN A 296 -23.17 -7.39 14.04
C ASN A 296 -21.65 -7.24 14.14
N GLY A 297 -21.06 -6.21 13.54
CA GLY A 297 -19.64 -5.88 13.68
C GLY A 297 -18.94 -5.52 12.38
N GLU A 298 -17.70 -5.08 12.54
CA GLU A 298 -16.76 -4.80 11.45
C GLU A 298 -16.25 -6.09 10.80
N THR A 299 -15.78 -5.97 9.56
CA THR A 299 -15.28 -7.10 8.75
C THR A 299 -13.78 -7.05 8.51
N VAL A 300 -13.22 -5.85 8.38
CA VAL A 300 -11.82 -5.64 7.97
C VAL A 300 -11.27 -4.34 8.54
N ASP A 301 -9.95 -4.31 8.75
CA ASP A 301 -9.21 -3.10 9.16
C ASP A 301 -8.85 -2.21 7.96
N GLY A 302 -8.82 -2.80 6.76
CA GLY A 302 -8.48 -2.14 5.53
C GLY A 302 -8.50 -3.09 4.36
N ALA A 303 -8.02 -2.62 3.21
CA ALA A 303 -7.86 -3.46 2.03
C ALA A 303 -6.67 -2.99 1.20
N MET A 304 -6.17 -3.89 0.38
CA MET A 304 -5.27 -3.56 -0.71
C MET A 304 -6.05 -3.61 -2.03
N MET A 305 -5.69 -2.70 -2.93
CA MET A 305 -6.23 -2.63 -4.29
C MET A 305 -5.08 -2.85 -5.25
N GLU A 306 -5.03 -4.04 -5.86
CA GLU A 306 -4.12 -4.35 -6.95
C GLU A 306 -4.58 -3.65 -8.23
N GLY A 307 -3.65 -3.08 -9.01
CA GLY A 307 -4.00 -2.36 -10.24
C GLY A 307 -4.76 -1.05 -10.00
N PHE A 308 -4.67 -0.45 -8.81
CA PHE A 308 -5.39 0.78 -8.44
C PHE A 308 -5.28 1.84 -9.53
N GLY A 309 -6.45 2.15 -10.11
CA GLY A 309 -6.59 3.13 -11.16
C GLY A 309 -6.12 2.67 -12.54
N ASP A 310 -6.13 1.38 -12.93
CA ASP A 310 -5.87 1.01 -14.34
C ASP A 310 -6.93 1.56 -15.32
N TYR A 311 -8.15 1.77 -14.83
CA TYR A 311 -9.27 2.21 -15.65
C TYR A 311 -9.47 3.73 -15.65
N THR A 312 -10.27 4.17 -16.62
CA THR A 312 -10.64 5.56 -16.91
C THR A 312 -12.16 5.73 -16.86
N GLY A 313 -12.67 6.97 -17.01
CA GLY A 313 -14.10 7.24 -17.14
C GLY A 313 -14.93 6.75 -15.95
N PHE A 314 -16.01 6.03 -16.25
CA PHE A 314 -16.92 5.49 -15.24
C PHE A 314 -16.26 4.52 -14.25
N ASP A 315 -15.37 3.64 -14.72
CA ASP A 315 -14.68 2.69 -13.83
C ASP A 315 -13.66 3.39 -12.92
N MET A 316 -13.00 4.45 -13.41
CA MET A 316 -12.18 5.33 -12.56
C MET A 316 -13.02 5.97 -11.45
N TRP A 317 -14.23 6.43 -11.77
CA TRP A 317 -15.15 6.94 -10.76
C TRP A 317 -15.56 5.87 -9.74
N LEU A 318 -15.85 4.63 -10.18
CA LEU A 318 -16.16 3.51 -9.28
C LEU A 318 -15.02 3.22 -8.31
N THR A 319 -13.78 3.13 -8.80
CA THR A 319 -12.58 2.95 -7.96
C THR A 319 -12.51 4.03 -6.88
N LEU A 320 -12.67 5.31 -7.25
CA LEU A 320 -12.60 6.44 -6.32
C LEU A 320 -13.77 6.45 -5.32
N ASP A 321 -15.00 6.24 -5.79
CA ASP A 321 -16.20 6.26 -4.95
C ASP A 321 -16.18 5.12 -3.94
N ARG A 322 -15.90 3.90 -4.39
CA ARG A 322 -15.83 2.71 -3.54
C ARG A 322 -14.67 2.78 -2.55
N SER A 323 -13.52 3.34 -2.96
CA SER A 323 -12.41 3.61 -2.03
C SER A 323 -12.86 4.51 -0.88
N VAL A 324 -13.55 5.62 -1.18
CA VAL A 324 -14.05 6.55 -0.15
C VAL A 324 -15.15 5.89 0.69
N ARG A 325 -16.15 5.30 0.05
CA ARG A 325 -17.34 4.77 0.71
C ARG A 325 -17.06 3.58 1.62
N HIS A 326 -16.22 2.65 1.17
CA HIS A 326 -15.96 1.38 1.88
C HIS A 326 -14.72 1.39 2.74
N LEU A 327 -13.72 2.21 2.40
CA LEU A 327 -12.41 2.17 3.05
C LEU A 327 -12.09 3.50 3.71
N THR A 328 -11.67 4.49 2.93
CA THR A 328 -10.95 5.65 3.46
C THR A 328 -11.86 6.60 4.22
N GLY A 329 -13.09 6.83 3.73
CA GLY A 329 -14.14 7.60 4.40
C GLY A 329 -14.67 6.97 5.68
N ARG A 330 -14.39 5.67 5.90
CA ARG A 330 -14.68 4.92 7.12
C ARG A 330 -13.48 4.80 8.06
N GLY A 331 -12.34 5.41 7.71
CA GLY A 331 -11.11 5.36 8.51
C GLY A 331 -10.26 4.09 8.32
N LYS A 332 -10.72 3.15 7.48
CA LYS A 332 -10.00 1.89 7.21
C LYS A 332 -8.73 2.12 6.41
N ALA A 333 -7.77 1.22 6.52
CA ALA A 333 -6.52 1.30 5.77
C ALA A 333 -6.74 1.03 4.28
N LEU A 334 -5.94 1.69 3.43
CA LEU A 334 -5.89 1.45 1.99
C LEU A 334 -4.45 1.19 1.59
N ILE A 335 -4.16 0.10 0.89
CA ILE A 335 -2.90 -0.09 0.17
C ILE A 335 -3.22 0.02 -1.33
N ALA A 336 -2.93 1.17 -1.94
CA ALA A 336 -3.13 1.38 -3.37
C ALA A 336 -1.88 0.93 -4.14
N GLN A 337 -1.93 -0.22 -4.80
CA GLN A 337 -0.82 -0.75 -5.59
C GLN A 337 -1.12 -0.59 -7.08
N TRP A 338 -0.09 -0.29 -7.87
CA TRP A 338 -0.14 -0.42 -9.31
C TRP A 338 1.23 -0.69 -9.91
N TYR A 339 1.24 -1.26 -11.11
CA TYR A 339 2.46 -1.51 -11.86
C TYR A 339 3.03 -0.23 -12.46
N ALA A 340 4.34 -0.09 -12.41
CA ALA A 340 5.02 1.10 -12.92
C ALA A 340 4.74 1.31 -14.41
N SER A 341 4.45 2.56 -14.74
CA SER A 341 4.10 3.04 -16.07
C SER A 341 4.89 4.31 -16.40
N GLY A 342 4.56 4.97 -17.52
CA GLY A 342 5.14 6.27 -17.86
C GLY A 342 4.82 7.33 -16.79
N ALA A 343 5.67 8.36 -16.67
CA ALA A 343 5.55 9.38 -15.62
C ALA A 343 4.15 10.03 -15.55
N ALA A 344 3.53 10.34 -16.69
CA ALA A 344 2.18 10.89 -16.74
C ALA A 344 1.13 9.96 -16.12
N GLU A 345 1.22 8.66 -16.37
CA GLU A 345 0.29 7.66 -15.84
C GLU A 345 0.53 7.40 -14.34
N ARG A 346 1.79 7.39 -13.90
CA ARG A 346 2.11 7.33 -12.45
C ARG A 346 1.58 8.55 -11.70
N LEU A 347 1.74 9.75 -12.26
CA LEU A 347 1.19 10.97 -11.67
C LEU A 347 -0.34 10.96 -11.63
N ARG A 348 -1.00 10.46 -12.69
CA ARG A 348 -2.46 10.32 -12.71
C ARG A 348 -2.94 9.45 -11.55
N ARG A 349 -2.36 8.25 -11.37
CA ARG A 349 -2.73 7.31 -10.30
C ARG A 349 -2.33 7.80 -8.90
N THR A 350 -1.20 8.51 -8.80
CA THR A 350 -0.80 9.21 -7.57
C THR A 350 -1.83 10.28 -7.22
N GLY A 351 -2.33 11.03 -8.21
CA GLY A 351 -3.41 11.98 -8.03
C GLY A 351 -4.70 11.33 -7.55
N MET A 352 -5.08 10.20 -8.14
CA MET A 352 -6.23 9.38 -7.68
C MET A 352 -6.06 8.95 -6.22
N TYR A 353 -4.90 8.42 -5.85
CA TYR A 353 -4.58 8.03 -4.46
C TYR A 353 -4.64 9.25 -3.52
N MET A 354 -4.04 10.37 -3.90
CA MET A 354 -4.06 11.61 -3.11
C MET A 354 -5.46 12.23 -3.00
N LEU A 355 -6.38 11.94 -3.93
CA LEU A 355 -7.77 12.37 -3.82
C LEU A 355 -8.49 11.62 -2.68
N VAL A 356 -8.27 10.31 -2.58
CA VAL A 356 -9.08 9.42 -1.72
C VAL A 356 -8.38 8.97 -0.43
N LYS A 357 -7.07 9.18 -0.29
CA LYS A 357 -6.33 8.74 0.89
C LYS A 357 -6.87 9.35 2.20
N ASN A 358 -6.86 8.53 3.25
CA ASN A 358 -7.04 8.94 4.65
C ASN A 358 -5.69 8.89 5.40
N GLU A 359 -5.73 8.89 6.73
CA GLU A 359 -4.52 8.85 7.57
C GLU A 359 -3.89 7.45 7.68
N ASN A 360 -4.44 6.45 6.99
CA ASN A 360 -4.03 5.04 6.96
C ASN A 360 -3.84 4.50 5.54
N SER A 361 -3.43 5.34 4.61
CA SER A 361 -3.37 4.98 3.19
C SER A 361 -1.94 4.93 2.69
N TYR A 362 -1.53 3.78 2.20
CA TYR A 362 -0.21 3.50 1.65
C TYR A 362 -0.31 3.31 0.14
N LEU A 363 0.81 3.47 -0.53
CA LEU A 363 0.90 3.30 -1.97
C LEU A 363 2.05 2.35 -2.34
N ASN A 364 1.95 1.72 -3.51
CA ASN A 364 3.00 0.86 -4.04
C ASN A 364 3.05 0.96 -5.57
N ILE A 365 4.06 1.64 -6.10
CA ILE A 365 4.35 1.63 -7.53
C ILE A 365 5.33 0.50 -7.80
N GLN A 366 4.81 -0.65 -8.20
CA GLN A 366 5.57 -1.88 -8.35
C GLN A 366 6.40 -1.88 -9.63
N ALA A 367 7.73 -2.01 -9.48
CA ALA A 367 8.67 -2.27 -10.55
C ALA A 367 9.84 -3.10 -10.01
N GLY A 368 9.82 -4.40 -10.26
CA GLY A 368 10.75 -5.33 -9.59
C GLY A 368 10.58 -5.34 -8.07
N ASP A 369 11.58 -5.87 -7.36
CA ASP A 369 11.48 -6.15 -5.93
C ASP A 369 11.59 -4.90 -5.03
N VAL A 370 12.49 -3.95 -5.33
CA VAL A 370 12.65 -2.69 -4.57
C VAL A 370 12.78 -1.53 -5.55
N SER A 371 11.89 -0.55 -5.43
CA SER A 371 11.82 0.62 -6.31
C SER A 371 11.62 1.93 -5.55
N TRP A 372 12.15 3.02 -6.09
CA TRP A 372 11.93 4.36 -5.54
C TRP A 372 11.47 5.32 -6.62
N TRP A 373 10.43 6.08 -6.33
CA TRP A 373 9.75 6.92 -7.31
C TRP A 373 9.56 8.34 -6.77
N PRO A 374 9.71 9.37 -7.62
CA PRO A 374 9.51 10.77 -7.22
C PRO A 374 8.11 11.04 -6.66
N GLU A 375 7.11 10.26 -7.03
CA GLU A 375 5.73 10.36 -6.53
C GLU A 375 5.65 10.15 -5.00
N TYR A 376 6.60 9.40 -4.43
CA TYR A 376 6.70 9.15 -2.99
C TYR A 376 7.19 10.39 -2.23
N GLU A 377 7.81 11.34 -2.95
CA GLU A 377 8.43 12.55 -2.39
C GLU A 377 7.53 13.78 -2.50
N ILE A 378 6.35 13.66 -3.12
CA ILE A 378 5.37 14.74 -3.20
C ILE A 378 4.86 15.09 -1.80
N ASP A 379 5.13 16.31 -1.34
CA ASP A 379 4.70 16.85 -0.04
C ASP A 379 3.84 18.10 -0.25
N LEU A 380 2.52 17.93 -0.14
CA LEU A 380 1.56 19.04 -0.14
C LEU A 380 1.20 19.49 1.29
N GLY A 381 1.90 18.99 2.31
CA GLY A 381 1.52 19.17 3.72
C GLY A 381 0.37 18.26 4.14
N GLU A 382 -0.26 18.58 5.28
CA GLU A 382 -1.38 17.77 5.80
C GLU A 382 -2.61 17.83 4.88
N GLN A 383 -3.19 16.67 4.60
CA GLN A 383 -4.47 16.56 3.89
C GLN A 383 -5.63 17.09 4.73
N SER A 384 -6.65 17.62 4.07
CA SER A 384 -7.96 17.87 4.69
C SER A 384 -8.62 16.57 5.20
N PRO A 385 -9.62 16.60 6.10
CA PRO A 385 -10.33 15.39 6.54
C PRO A 385 -11.09 14.71 5.41
N ILE A 386 -11.00 13.38 5.27
CA ILE A 386 -11.70 12.62 4.21
C ILE A 386 -13.20 12.59 4.46
N PRO A 387 -14.06 12.91 3.47
CA PRO A 387 -15.50 12.77 3.63
C PRO A 387 -15.89 11.29 3.58
N THR A 388 -17.12 10.99 3.98
CA THR A 388 -17.70 9.64 3.88
C THR A 388 -18.22 9.30 2.48
N HIS A 389 -18.33 10.31 1.59
CA HIS A 389 -18.79 10.16 0.22
C HIS A 389 -17.94 11.01 -0.73
N LEU A 390 -17.59 10.46 -1.89
CA LEU A 390 -16.78 11.16 -2.91
C LEU A 390 -17.46 12.45 -3.38
N ASP A 391 -18.79 12.49 -3.40
CA ASP A 391 -19.57 13.64 -3.84
C ASP A 391 -19.24 14.95 -3.10
N ALA A 392 -18.82 14.85 -1.84
CA ALA A 392 -18.40 16.01 -1.05
C ALA A 392 -17.13 16.68 -1.59
N LEU A 393 -16.38 16.01 -2.48
CA LEU A 393 -15.20 16.55 -3.17
C LEU A 393 -15.55 17.15 -4.54
N ARG A 394 -16.82 17.17 -4.97
CA ARG A 394 -17.21 17.68 -6.30
C ARG A 394 -16.93 19.17 -6.41
N VAL A 395 -16.33 19.58 -7.51
CA VAL A 395 -16.16 21.01 -7.84
C VAL A 395 -16.74 21.39 -9.21
N ALA A 396 -16.98 20.44 -10.10
CA ALA A 396 -17.68 20.66 -11.37
C ALA A 396 -18.30 19.35 -11.91
N GLY A 397 -19.25 19.47 -12.84
CA GLY A 397 -19.93 18.34 -13.49
C GLY A 397 -21.09 17.74 -12.69
N SER A 398 -21.60 16.59 -13.14
CA SER A 398 -22.67 15.84 -12.48
C SER A 398 -22.47 14.32 -12.60
N GLY A 399 -22.96 13.55 -11.64
CA GLY A 399 -22.80 12.08 -11.63
C GLY A 399 -21.33 11.63 -11.60
N TRP A 400 -20.96 10.71 -12.46
CA TRP A 400 -19.58 10.24 -12.61
C TRP A 400 -18.77 11.15 -13.55
N GLU A 401 -19.41 11.96 -14.39
CA GLU A 401 -18.75 12.90 -15.30
C GLU A 401 -18.45 14.20 -14.57
N SER A 402 -17.43 14.19 -13.73
CA SER A 402 -17.18 15.30 -12.80
C SER A 402 -15.71 15.52 -12.50
N LEU A 403 -15.45 16.72 -12.00
CA LEU A 403 -14.16 17.11 -11.47
C LEU A 403 -14.22 17.09 -9.94
N TRP A 404 -13.26 16.36 -9.36
CA TRP A 404 -13.10 16.17 -7.94
C TRP A 404 -11.87 16.93 -7.45
N ARG A 405 -11.97 17.56 -6.28
CA ARG A 405 -10.86 18.28 -5.65
C ARG A 405 -10.64 17.81 -4.23
N ARG A 406 -9.36 17.62 -3.89
CA ARG A 406 -8.93 17.40 -2.51
C ARG A 406 -7.87 18.42 -2.11
N ASP A 407 -8.11 19.08 -0.98
CA ASP A 407 -7.22 20.10 -0.45
C ASP A 407 -6.18 19.53 0.53
N TYR A 408 -5.01 20.14 0.47
CA TYR A 408 -3.88 19.94 1.36
C TYR A 408 -3.40 21.30 1.89
N ALA A 409 -2.65 21.31 2.99
CA ALA A 409 -2.17 22.53 3.63
C ALA A 409 -1.39 23.46 2.67
N GLN A 410 -0.64 22.88 1.72
CA GLN A 410 0.21 23.59 0.76
C GLN A 410 -0.15 23.29 -0.70
N GLY A 411 -1.29 22.66 -0.98
CA GLY A 411 -1.62 22.26 -2.34
C GLY A 411 -3.03 21.74 -2.53
N MET A 412 -3.28 21.18 -3.70
CA MET A 412 -4.51 20.45 -3.99
C MET A 412 -4.25 19.37 -5.05
N VAL A 413 -5.15 18.42 -5.16
CA VAL A 413 -5.25 17.52 -6.30
C VAL A 413 -6.61 17.66 -6.95
N LEU A 414 -6.62 17.62 -8.28
CA LEU A 414 -7.80 17.56 -9.12
C LEU A 414 -7.81 16.22 -9.86
N CYS A 415 -8.98 15.57 -9.92
CA CYS A 415 -9.18 14.37 -10.73
C CYS A 415 -10.48 14.49 -11.52
N ASN A 416 -10.38 14.39 -12.84
CA ASN A 416 -11.49 14.41 -13.77
C ASN A 416 -11.87 12.97 -14.11
N THR A 417 -13.07 12.53 -13.76
CA THR A 417 -13.58 11.20 -14.11
C THR A 417 -14.44 11.20 -15.38
N ALA A 418 -14.63 12.35 -16.02
CA ALA A 418 -15.35 12.44 -17.29
C ALA A 418 -14.49 12.00 -18.48
N ASP A 419 -15.16 11.60 -19.56
CA ASP A 419 -14.54 11.29 -20.86
C ASP A 419 -14.22 12.55 -21.69
N THR A 420 -14.42 13.74 -21.11
CA THR A 420 -14.11 15.02 -21.73
C THR A 420 -13.26 15.91 -20.79
N PRO A 421 -12.38 16.78 -21.32
CA PRO A 421 -11.63 17.71 -20.49
C PRO A 421 -12.53 18.70 -19.75
N ILE A 422 -12.19 19.03 -18.50
CA ILE A 422 -12.93 20.00 -17.68
C ILE A 422 -12.00 21.17 -17.33
N SER A 423 -12.49 22.39 -17.56
CA SER A 423 -11.81 23.63 -17.19
C SER A 423 -12.07 23.98 -15.72
N TYR A 424 -11.02 24.34 -14.98
CA TYR A 424 -11.09 24.71 -13.57
C TYR A 424 -10.36 26.03 -13.31
N GLY A 425 -11.06 26.98 -12.67
CA GLY A 425 -10.45 28.20 -12.19
C GLY A 425 -9.70 27.96 -10.90
N LEU A 426 -8.37 28.04 -10.92
CA LEU A 426 -7.56 27.94 -9.70
C LEU A 426 -7.93 29.09 -8.74
N PRO A 427 -8.03 28.84 -7.42
CA PRO A 427 -8.21 29.89 -6.42
C PRO A 427 -7.11 30.96 -6.52
N ALA A 428 -7.39 32.17 -6.03
CA ALA A 428 -6.40 33.23 -6.00
C ALA A 428 -5.10 32.78 -5.28
N GLY A 429 -3.96 33.09 -5.90
CA GLY A 429 -2.63 32.70 -5.42
C GLY A 429 -1.74 32.24 -6.57
N ASP A 430 -0.46 32.06 -6.26
CA ASP A 430 0.50 31.45 -7.18
C ASP A 430 0.40 29.93 -7.06
N TRP A 431 0.18 29.26 -8.19
CA TRP A 431 0.01 27.82 -8.25
C TRP A 431 1.00 27.22 -9.22
N PHE A 432 1.53 26.07 -8.82
CA PHE A 432 2.46 25.30 -9.63
C PHE A 432 1.92 23.90 -9.85
N GLU A 433 1.95 23.41 -11.08
CA GLU A 433 1.70 22.02 -11.41
C GLU A 433 2.94 21.19 -11.07
N ILE A 434 2.70 20.03 -10.45
CA ILE A 434 3.75 19.07 -10.12
C ILE A 434 4.01 18.16 -11.31
N GLU A 435 5.27 18.08 -11.70
CA GLU A 435 5.78 17.16 -12.69
C GLU A 435 6.81 16.22 -12.06
N THR A 436 6.88 14.98 -12.55
CA THR A 436 7.84 13.98 -12.07
C THR A 436 8.65 13.39 -13.21
N SER A 437 9.92 13.08 -12.93
CA SER A 437 10.78 12.37 -13.87
C SER A 437 11.79 11.47 -13.14
N GLY A 438 12.24 10.42 -13.83
CA GLY A 438 13.16 9.43 -13.25
C GLY A 438 12.46 8.43 -12.32
N GLY A 439 13.20 7.98 -11.30
CA GLY A 439 12.81 6.88 -10.42
C GLY A 439 13.00 5.50 -11.05
N GLY A 440 12.63 4.45 -10.30
CA GLY A 440 12.69 3.06 -10.74
C GLY A 440 13.39 2.12 -9.75
N PRO A 441 13.84 0.94 -10.22
CA PRO A 441 14.46 -0.07 -9.38
C PRO A 441 15.71 0.44 -8.65
N VAL A 442 15.77 0.19 -7.34
CA VAL A 442 16.91 0.53 -6.48
C VAL A 442 18.07 -0.40 -6.81
N GLY A 443 19.26 0.16 -6.99
CA GLY A 443 20.46 -0.63 -7.30
C GLY A 443 20.84 -1.61 -6.18
N GLN A 444 21.61 -2.65 -6.50
CA GLN A 444 22.11 -3.63 -5.52
C GLN A 444 23.01 -3.04 -4.41
N ASN A 445 23.42 -1.78 -4.56
CA ASN A 445 24.12 -1.01 -3.55
C ASN A 445 23.18 -0.20 -2.64
N GLY A 446 21.86 -0.40 -2.74
CA GLY A 446 20.85 0.33 -1.98
C GLY A 446 20.64 1.77 -2.44
N VAL A 447 21.22 2.17 -3.58
CA VAL A 447 21.11 3.54 -4.11
C VAL A 447 19.95 3.62 -5.10
N PRO A 448 18.94 4.47 -4.88
CA PRO A 448 17.85 4.66 -5.83
C PRO A 448 18.36 5.41 -7.09
N PRO A 449 17.73 5.19 -8.25
CA PRO A 449 18.02 5.98 -9.45
C PRO A 449 17.64 7.45 -9.21
N PRO A 450 18.26 8.39 -9.94
CA PRO A 450 17.87 9.80 -9.86
C PRO A 450 16.38 9.99 -10.15
N SER A 451 15.74 10.80 -9.33
CA SER A 451 14.34 11.20 -9.45
C SER A 451 14.22 12.71 -9.23
N VAL A 452 13.23 13.33 -9.87
CA VAL A 452 12.98 14.77 -9.76
C VAL A 452 11.48 14.99 -9.62
N VAL A 453 11.11 15.83 -8.66
CA VAL A 453 9.82 16.50 -8.58
C VAL A 453 10.07 17.96 -8.98
N SER A 454 9.47 18.41 -10.08
CA SER A 454 9.59 19.77 -10.59
C SER A 454 8.26 20.52 -10.49
N LEU A 455 8.35 21.84 -10.46
CA LEU A 455 7.22 22.75 -10.40
C LEU A 455 7.18 23.58 -11.68
N SER A 456 6.03 23.64 -12.35
CA SER A 456 5.80 24.52 -13.49
C SER A 456 4.63 25.46 -13.21
N ASP A 457 4.69 26.70 -13.71
CA ASP A 457 3.61 27.68 -13.50
C ASP A 457 2.28 27.11 -14.01
N ALA A 458 1.26 27.06 -13.15
CA ALA A 458 -0.06 26.56 -13.53
C ALA A 458 -0.92 27.70 -14.12
N PRO A 459 -1.46 27.55 -15.34
CA PRO A 459 -2.39 28.54 -15.88
C PRO A 459 -3.70 28.53 -15.10
N SER A 460 -4.38 29.68 -15.03
CA SER A 460 -5.76 29.77 -14.54
C SER A 460 -6.63 30.44 -15.61
N PRO A 461 -7.64 29.75 -16.16
CA PRO A 461 -8.05 28.39 -15.80
C PRO A 461 -7.05 27.31 -16.25
N VAL A 462 -7.03 26.20 -15.53
CA VAL A 462 -6.34 24.97 -15.95
C VAL A 462 -7.33 24.03 -16.64
N ILE A 463 -6.86 23.23 -17.59
CA ILE A 463 -7.65 22.21 -18.28
C ILE A 463 -7.23 20.84 -17.78
N VAL A 464 -8.09 20.18 -17.00
CA VAL A 464 -7.86 18.81 -16.56
C VAL A 464 -8.34 17.88 -17.66
N ALA A 465 -7.41 17.11 -18.25
CA ALA A 465 -7.72 16.18 -19.34
C ALA A 465 -8.82 15.17 -18.97
N ALA A 466 -9.48 14.59 -19.98
CA ALA A 466 -10.41 13.49 -19.78
C ALA A 466 -9.74 12.35 -19.00
N SER A 467 -10.39 11.84 -17.96
CA SER A 467 -9.84 10.82 -17.06
C SER A 467 -8.48 11.18 -16.40
N GLY A 468 -8.08 12.45 -16.44
CA GLY A 468 -6.78 12.91 -15.94
C GLY A 468 -6.83 13.35 -14.47
N CYS A 469 -5.67 13.34 -13.83
CA CYS A 469 -5.48 14.03 -12.55
C CYS A 469 -4.31 15.01 -12.66
N GLN A 470 -4.40 16.13 -11.95
CA GLN A 470 -3.36 17.14 -11.84
C GLN A 470 -3.12 17.47 -10.37
N ILE A 471 -1.87 17.62 -9.99
CA ILE A 471 -1.44 17.88 -8.61
C ILE A 471 -0.81 19.27 -8.58
N PHE A 472 -1.26 20.13 -7.66
CA PHE A 472 -0.81 21.52 -7.58
C PHE A 472 -0.26 21.88 -6.20
N SER A 473 0.73 22.78 -6.16
CA SER A 473 1.28 23.39 -4.94
C SER A 473 1.01 24.91 -4.91
N LYS A 474 0.72 25.48 -3.73
CA LYS A 474 0.47 26.93 -3.46
C LYS A 474 1.73 27.74 -3.17
N THR A 475 2.83 27.08 -2.90
CA THR A 475 4.07 27.71 -2.49
C THR A 475 5.23 26.96 -3.10
N ASN A 476 6.31 27.69 -3.40
CA ASN A 476 7.60 27.15 -3.77
C ASN A 476 8.25 26.43 -2.57
N THR A 477 7.58 25.40 -2.05
CA THR A 477 8.00 24.52 -0.96
C THR A 477 8.65 23.25 -1.51
N THR A 478 9.46 23.38 -2.56
CA THR A 478 10.68 22.60 -2.66
C THR A 478 11.66 23.07 -1.57
N ALA A 479 11.31 22.76 -0.32
CA ALA A 479 12.33 22.54 0.70
C ALA A 479 13.20 21.31 0.38
N ASN A 480 13.04 20.70 -0.80
CA ASN A 480 14.03 19.92 -1.53
C ASN A 480 13.83 20.14 -3.05
N HIS A 481 14.91 20.47 -3.76
CA HIS A 481 15.13 20.38 -5.22
C HIS A 481 14.79 21.53 -6.19
N GLU A 482 14.36 22.72 -5.77
CA GLU A 482 14.74 23.92 -6.55
C GLU A 482 16.07 24.45 -6.03
N ALA A 483 17.12 23.83 -6.54
CA ALA A 483 18.38 24.52 -6.72
C ALA A 483 18.06 25.65 -7.73
N GLY A 484 17.47 26.75 -7.25
CA GLY A 484 16.93 27.79 -8.12
C GLY A 484 18.06 28.29 -8.99
N LYS A 485 17.98 28.08 -10.33
CA LYS A 485 18.92 28.25 -11.48
C LYS A 485 20.44 28.43 -11.25
N LYS A 486 20.85 28.96 -10.12
CA LYS A 486 22.17 29.29 -9.57
C LYS A 486 22.75 28.26 -8.62
N VAL A 487 21.97 27.36 -8.02
CA VAL A 487 22.47 26.16 -7.35
C VAL A 487 22.15 24.99 -8.27
N GLU A 488 23.08 24.07 -8.51
CA GLU A 488 22.85 22.85 -9.28
C GLU A 488 22.70 21.65 -8.34
N LYS A 489 23.43 21.67 -7.22
CA LYS A 489 23.51 20.55 -6.28
C LYS A 489 23.75 21.07 -4.88
N PHE A 490 23.04 20.50 -3.91
CA PHE A 490 23.26 20.76 -2.49
C PHE A 490 23.05 19.49 -1.70
N ARG A 491 24.13 18.94 -1.12
CA ARG A 491 24.11 17.71 -0.31
C ARG A 491 24.91 17.93 0.96
N ALA A 492 24.49 17.30 2.05
CA ALA A 492 25.22 17.30 3.31
C ALA A 492 25.40 15.87 3.79
N TYR A 493 26.59 15.57 4.29
CA TYR A 493 26.99 14.27 4.82
C TYR A 493 27.58 14.47 6.21
N THR A 494 27.17 13.66 7.17
CA THR A 494 27.81 13.64 8.49
C THR A 494 29.08 12.81 8.43
N LYS A 495 30.20 13.37 8.92
CA LYS A 495 31.45 12.64 9.07
C LYS A 495 31.63 12.29 10.54
N ALA A 496 31.13 11.11 10.91
CA ALA A 496 31.04 10.64 12.30
C ALA A 496 32.38 10.68 13.08
N SER A 497 33.52 10.60 12.39
CA SER A 497 34.84 10.63 13.02
C SER A 497 35.37 12.02 13.38
N ALA A 498 34.67 13.11 13.04
CA ALA A 498 35.22 14.46 13.15
C ALA A 498 34.28 15.56 13.69
N ASN A 499 33.02 15.26 14.06
CA ASN A 499 32.00 16.29 14.37
C ASN A 499 31.85 17.34 13.25
N LEU A 500 32.05 16.92 12.00
CA LEU A 500 31.95 17.76 10.80
C LEU A 500 30.71 17.38 9.99
N ILE A 501 30.06 18.38 9.42
CA ILE A 501 29.17 18.20 8.28
C ILE A 501 29.96 18.56 7.03
N GLN A 502 30.13 17.60 6.13
CA GLN A 502 30.68 17.90 4.81
C GLN A 502 29.53 18.26 3.87
N VAL A 503 29.64 19.43 3.27
CA VAL A 503 28.66 19.96 2.32
C VAL A 503 29.25 19.91 0.92
N GLU A 504 28.52 19.29 0.00
CA GLU A 504 28.77 19.41 -1.43
C GLU A 504 27.77 20.43 -2.00
N LEU A 505 28.29 21.57 -2.46
CA LEU A 505 27.51 22.66 -3.04
C LEU A 505 28.02 22.96 -4.45
N VAL A 506 27.16 22.85 -5.45
CA VAL A 506 27.49 23.23 -6.83
C VAL A 506 26.69 24.47 -7.20
N LEU A 507 27.39 25.54 -7.58
CA LEU A 507 26.81 26.82 -7.97
C LEU A 507 27.02 27.09 -9.46
N ASN A 508 25.96 27.51 -10.16
CA ASN A 508 26.02 27.98 -11.54
C ASN A 508 26.40 29.48 -11.65
N GLU A 509 26.33 30.23 -10.54
CA GLU A 509 26.75 31.62 -10.47
C GLU A 509 27.50 31.92 -9.16
N ALA A 510 28.47 32.83 -9.24
CA ALA A 510 29.17 33.28 -8.04
C ALA A 510 28.22 34.04 -7.10
N GLY A 511 28.39 33.86 -5.80
CA GLY A 511 27.53 34.50 -4.81
C GLY A 511 28.08 34.45 -3.40
N ARG A 512 27.58 35.34 -2.55
CA ARG A 512 27.87 35.33 -1.12
C ARG A 512 26.70 34.68 -0.38
N GLY A 513 27.01 33.75 0.51
CA GLY A 513 25.99 33.07 1.30
C GLY A 513 26.45 32.63 2.68
N PHE A 514 25.52 32.03 3.40
CA PHE A 514 25.73 31.42 4.70
C PHE A 514 24.91 30.14 4.81
N PHE A 515 25.33 29.22 5.67
CA PHE A 515 24.58 28.03 6.02
C PHE A 515 23.84 28.26 7.34
N GLU A 516 22.61 27.75 7.44
CA GLU A 516 21.87 27.61 8.69
C GLU A 516 21.67 26.13 8.97
N LEU A 517 22.10 25.67 10.14
CA LEU A 517 21.74 24.36 10.64
C LEU A 517 20.55 24.53 11.57
N CYS A 518 19.45 23.87 11.26
CA CYS A 518 18.21 23.92 12.04
C CYS A 518 17.87 22.56 12.62
N ASP A 519 17.18 22.52 13.76
CA ASP A 519 16.51 21.30 14.21
C ASP A 519 15.26 20.99 13.37
N ALA A 520 14.64 19.83 13.60
CA ALA A 520 13.44 19.39 12.90
C ALA A 520 12.23 20.34 13.05
N SER A 521 12.22 21.22 14.06
CA SER A 521 11.18 22.26 14.23
C SER A 521 11.46 23.54 13.42
N GLY A 522 12.62 23.61 12.75
CA GLY A 522 13.05 24.77 11.99
C GLY A 522 13.76 25.83 12.81
N ARG A 523 14.04 25.58 14.10
CA ARG A 523 14.82 26.49 14.95
C ARG A 523 16.29 26.40 14.56
N ILE A 524 16.90 27.56 14.29
CA ILE A 524 18.32 27.67 13.92
C ILE A 524 19.17 27.34 15.16
N LEU A 525 20.03 26.34 15.02
CA LEU A 525 20.99 25.90 16.03
C LEU A 525 22.36 26.55 15.82
N GLN A 526 22.79 26.66 14.57
CA GLN A 526 24.09 27.23 14.21
C GLN A 526 24.03 27.91 12.84
N GLN A 527 24.85 28.93 12.63
CA GLN A 527 25.04 29.59 11.33
C GLN A 527 26.51 29.61 10.95
N PHE A 528 26.79 29.40 9.67
CA PHE A 528 28.14 29.36 9.10
C PHE A 528 28.26 30.33 7.95
N VAL A 529 29.24 31.24 7.97
CA VAL A 529 29.44 32.16 6.85
C VAL A 529 30.28 31.47 5.79
N ALA A 530 29.71 31.26 4.59
CA ALA A 530 30.41 30.60 3.49
C ALA A 530 31.39 31.54 2.75
N GLY A 531 31.23 32.86 2.91
CA GLY A 531 31.99 33.86 2.17
C GLY A 531 31.52 33.99 0.72
N GLU A 532 32.38 34.51 -0.15
CA GLU A 532 32.15 34.53 -1.60
C GLU A 532 32.52 33.17 -2.20
N LEU A 533 31.56 32.55 -2.87
CA LEU A 533 31.73 31.29 -3.57
C LEU A 533 31.66 31.54 -5.07
N ALA A 534 32.59 30.97 -5.83
CA ALA A 534 32.57 31.02 -7.30
C ALA A 534 31.50 30.09 -7.88
N ALA A 535 31.18 30.28 -9.17
CA ALA A 535 30.35 29.35 -9.95
C ALA A 535 31.14 28.04 -10.21
N ALA A 536 31.15 27.13 -9.23
CA ALA A 536 31.89 25.89 -9.25
C ALA A 536 31.32 24.91 -8.22
N SER A 537 31.89 23.70 -8.18
CA SER A 537 31.67 22.75 -7.10
C SER A 537 32.55 23.11 -5.89
N HIS A 538 31.93 23.10 -4.71
CA HIS A 538 32.56 23.38 -3.43
C HIS A 538 32.34 22.21 -2.48
N PHE A 539 33.40 21.83 -1.76
CA PHE A 539 33.32 20.93 -0.62
C PHE A 539 33.66 21.73 0.63
N ILE A 540 32.68 21.89 1.51
CA ILE A 540 32.77 22.77 2.66
C ILE A 540 32.55 21.93 3.91
N ASP A 541 33.56 21.89 4.78
CA ASP A 541 33.45 21.25 6.08
C ASP A 541 32.92 22.27 7.10
N LEU A 542 31.78 21.98 7.70
CA LEU A 542 31.15 22.79 8.73
C LEU A 542 31.41 22.14 10.10
N GLU A 543 32.14 22.84 10.96
CA GLU A 543 32.39 22.41 12.34
C GLU A 543 31.14 22.51 13.19
N THR A 544 30.59 21.35 13.55
CA THR A 544 29.42 21.30 14.42
C THR A 544 29.86 21.11 15.86
N CYS A 545 29.41 21.99 16.74
CA CYS A 545 29.64 21.82 18.16
C CYS A 545 28.67 20.74 18.70
N HIS A 546 29.09 19.46 18.64
CA HIS A 546 28.43 18.33 19.30
C HIS A 546 26.91 18.29 19.11
N LEU A 547 26.47 18.07 17.86
CA LEU A 547 25.05 17.84 17.61
C LEU A 547 24.62 16.52 18.27
N PRO A 548 23.56 16.52 19.09
CA PRO A 548 22.98 15.27 19.55
C PRO A 548 22.44 14.46 18.36
N ALA A 549 22.29 13.14 18.54
CA ALA A 549 21.65 12.31 17.54
C ALA A 549 20.25 12.87 17.20
N GLY A 550 19.95 13.03 15.91
CA GLY A 550 18.72 13.69 15.49
C GLY A 550 18.68 14.12 14.03
N ILE A 551 17.51 14.64 13.62
CA ILE A 551 17.28 15.18 12.27
C ILE A 551 17.53 16.68 12.29
N TYR A 552 18.36 17.13 11.37
CA TYR A 552 18.65 18.52 11.15
C TYR A 552 18.36 18.90 9.70
N VAL A 553 18.06 20.18 9.49
CA VAL A 553 17.95 20.76 8.16
C VAL A 553 19.12 21.71 8.00
N LEU A 554 19.99 21.44 7.04
CA LEU A 554 21.00 22.39 6.62
C LEU A 554 20.41 23.23 5.48
N ARG A 555 20.47 24.55 5.60
CA ARG A 555 20.03 25.50 4.58
C ARG A 555 21.23 26.28 4.11
N PHE A 556 21.38 26.50 2.81
CA PHE A 556 22.25 27.53 2.25
C PHE A 556 21.41 28.73 1.84
N LYS A 557 21.74 29.91 2.34
CA LYS A 557 21.08 31.17 2.00
C LYS A 557 22.06 32.14 1.36
N SER A 558 21.63 32.71 0.24
CA SER A 558 22.27 33.80 -0.48
C SER A 558 21.26 34.96 -0.60
N ARG A 559 21.74 36.14 -0.98
CA ARG A 559 20.86 37.30 -1.26
C ARG A 559 19.78 37.01 -2.32
N HIS A 560 20.02 36.02 -3.18
CA HIS A 560 19.21 35.76 -4.37
C HIS A 560 18.63 34.34 -4.46
N TYR A 561 18.99 33.43 -3.55
CA TYR A 561 18.53 32.04 -3.61
C TYR A 561 18.72 31.33 -2.26
N GLU A 562 17.95 30.27 -2.05
CA GLU A 562 18.00 29.39 -0.88
C GLU A 562 17.98 27.93 -1.36
N ALA A 563 18.76 27.08 -0.70
CA ALA A 563 18.73 25.64 -0.89
C ALA A 563 18.67 24.98 0.49
N ALA A 564 17.99 23.84 0.61
CA ALA A 564 17.93 23.08 1.86
C ALA A 564 18.18 21.60 1.59
N CYS A 565 18.81 20.92 2.56
CA CYS A 565 18.91 19.47 2.58
C CYS A 565 18.72 18.97 4.01
N LYS A 566 17.99 17.86 4.15
CA LYS A 566 17.85 17.17 5.44
C LYS A 566 19.07 16.29 5.68
N MET A 567 19.47 16.18 6.95
CA MET A 567 20.62 15.39 7.35
C MET A 567 20.37 14.74 8.72
N CYS A 568 21.02 13.59 8.94
CA CYS A 568 20.87 12.79 10.13
C CYS A 568 22.23 12.70 10.84
N VAL A 569 22.27 13.08 12.11
CA VAL A 569 23.42 12.83 12.98
C VAL A 569 23.09 11.59 13.81
N TYR A 570 23.98 10.59 13.75
CA TYR A 570 23.85 9.31 14.46
C TYR A 570 24.75 9.28 15.69
#